data_AF-A0A4U6KH94-F1
#
_entry.id   AF-A0A4U6KH94-F1
#
_cell.length_a   1.000
_cell.length_b   1.000
_cell.length_c   1.000
_cell.angle_alpha   90.00
_cell.angle_beta   90.00
_cell.angle_gamma   90.00
#
_symmetry.space_group_name_H-M   'P 1'
#
loop_
_entity.id
_entity.type
_entity.pdbx_description
1 polymer ?
#
loop_
_entity_poly.entity_id
_entity_poly.type
_entity_poly.pdbx_seq_one_letter_code
_entity_poly.pdbx_strand_id
1 'polypeptide(L)' 'MKHLHRFFSSDASGGIILIIAAAVAMLMANIGVTSGWYHAFLETPVQLRVGALEINKNMLLWINDA' A
#
# COMPACT_ATOMS: atom_id res chain seq x y z
N MET A 1 8.30 12.23 21.45
CA MET A 1 7.70 10.94 21.84
C MET A 1 6.29 11.07 22.45
N LYS A 2 6.06 11.83 23.53
CA LYS A 2 4.71 11.94 24.16
C LYS A 2 3.60 12.51 23.25
N HIS A 3 3.93 13.45 22.36
CA HIS A 3 2.95 14.07 21.45
C HIS A 3 2.48 13.14 20.33
N LEU A 4 3.36 12.28 19.79
CA LEU A 4 2.98 11.28 18.78
C LEU A 4 2.01 10.27 19.39
N HIS A 5 2.32 9.75 20.58
CA HIS A 5 1.46 8.77 21.24
C HIS A 5 0.06 9.33 21.50
N ARG A 6 -0.05 10.57 21.99
CA ARG A 6 -1.33 11.24 22.23
C ARG A 6 -2.09 11.56 20.93
N PHE A 7 -1.36 11.79 19.83
CA PHE A 7 -1.97 11.96 18.51
C PHE A 7 -2.57 10.65 18.03
N PHE A 8 -1.82 9.54 18.03
CA PHE A 8 -2.33 8.21 17.65
C PHE A 8 -3.42 7.66 18.61
N SER A 9 -3.52 8.17 19.85
CA SER A 9 -4.61 7.84 20.78
C SER A 9 -5.93 8.58 20.49
N SER A 10 -5.97 9.49 19.51
CA SER A 10 -7.19 10.21 19.14
C SER A 10 -7.90 9.51 17.97
N ASP A 11 -9.22 9.34 18.08
CA ASP A 11 -10.05 8.73 17.01
C ASP A 11 -9.91 9.45 15.65
N ALA A 12 -9.66 10.77 15.67
CA ALA A 12 -9.48 11.56 14.45
C ALA A 12 -8.13 11.32 13.75
N SER A 13 -7.14 10.78 14.45
CA SER A 13 -5.79 10.60 13.92
C SER A 13 -5.73 9.58 12.79
N GLY A 14 -6.53 8.52 12.86
CA GLY A 14 -6.64 7.52 11.79
C GLY A 14 -7.12 8.14 10.48
N GLY A 15 -8.12 9.03 10.55
CA GLY A 15 -8.63 9.75 9.37
C GLY A 15 -7.58 10.67 8.75
N ILE A 16 -6.80 11.38 9.58
CA ILE A 16 -5.71 12.25 9.10
C ILE A 16 -4.63 11.42 8.40
N ILE A 17 -4.23 10.29 9.00
CA ILE A 17 -3.23 9.39 8.40
C ILE A 17 -3.73 8.83 7.08
N LEU A 18 -5.02 8.45 7.01
CA LEU A 18 -5.62 7.93 5.78
C LEU A 18 -5.58 8.96 4.65
N ILE A 19 -5.93 10.22 4.92
CA ILE A 19 -5.86 11.29 3.93
C ILE A 19 -4.42 11.52 3.46
N ILE A 20 -3.46 11.52 4.40
CA ILE A 20 -2.03 11.66 4.05
C ILE A 20 -1.59 10.50 3.16
N ALA A 21 -1.94 9.25 3.52
CA ALA A 21 -1.59 8.08 2.72
C ALA A 21 -2.18 8.16 1.31
N ALA A 22 -3.44 8.58 1.17
CA ALA A 22 -4.09 8.78 -0.12
C ALA A 22 -3.39 9.88 -0.96
N ALA A 23 -3.03 11.01 -0.34
CA ALA A 23 -2.29 12.07 -1.00
C ALA A 23 -0.91 11.59 -1.50
N VAL A 24 -0.17 10.85 -0.66
CA VAL A 24 1.11 10.24 -1.04
C VAL A 24 0.94 9.25 -2.19
N ALA A 25 -0.08 8.38 -2.15
CA ALA A 25 -0.37 7.44 -3.23
C ALA A 25 -0.66 8.17 -4.55
N MET A 26 -1.44 9.25 -4.53
CA MET A 26 -1.67 10.08 -5.73
C MET A 26 -0.38 10.71 -6.25
N LEU A 27 0.48 11.24 -5.37
CA LEU A 27 1.77 11.79 -5.79
C LEU A 27 2.64 10.71 -6.43
N MET A 28 2.75 9.54 -5.81
CA MET A 28 3.55 8.43 -6.33
C MET A 28 3.07 7.96 -7.70
N ALA A 29 1.75 7.87 -7.90
CA ALA A 29 1.15 7.44 -9.17
C ALA A 29 1.25 8.48 -10.29
N ASN A 30 1.31 9.78 -9.98
CA ASN A 30 1.24 10.85 -10.99
C ASN A 30 2.60 11.53 -11.29
N ILE A 31 3.61 11.40 -10.42
CA ILE A 31 4.94 11.97 -10.66
C ILE A 31 5.76 11.01 -11.52
N GLY A 32 6.24 11.45 -12.69
CA GLY A 32 6.94 10.59 -13.66
C GLY A 32 8.18 9.86 -13.13
N VAL A 33 8.85 10.40 -12.10
CA VAL A 33 10.02 9.75 -11.47
C VAL A 33 9.61 8.54 -10.62
N THR A 34 8.43 8.58 -10.00
CA THR A 34 7.96 7.55 -9.07
C THR A 34 6.89 6.64 -9.66
N SER A 35 6.14 7.10 -10.67
CA SER A 35 4.98 6.39 -11.21
C SER A 35 5.36 5.06 -11.83
N GLY A 36 6.44 5.01 -12.60
CA GLY A 36 6.92 3.77 -13.20
C GLY A 36 7.25 2.71 -12.15
N TRP A 37 7.95 3.09 -11.09
CA TRP A 37 8.29 2.17 -10.00
C TRP A 37 7.06 1.75 -9.18
N TYR A 38 6.16 2.70 -8.90
CA TYR A 38 4.92 2.45 -8.18
C TYR A 38 4.03 1.43 -8.91
N HIS A 39 3.79 1.63 -10.21
CA HIS A 39 3.00 0.70 -11.03
C HIS A 39 3.70 -0.64 -11.20
N ALA A 40 5.00 -0.65 -11.52
CA ALA A 40 5.76 -1.90 -11.67
C ALA A 40 5.72 -2.76 -10.40
N PHE A 41 5.83 -2.14 -9.22
CA PHE A 41 5.72 -2.85 -7.95
C PHE A 41 4.31 -3.45 -7.75
N LEU A 42 3.26 -2.65 -7.95
CA LEU A 42 1.88 -3.11 -7.75
C LEU A 42 1.45 -4.20 -8.77
N GLU A 43 1.98 -4.14 -9.98
CA GLU A 43 1.71 -5.10 -11.06
C GLU A 43 2.65 -6.30 -11.05
N THR A 44 3.63 -6.34 -10.14
CA THR A 44 4.59 -7.45 -10.06
C THR A 44 3.83 -8.77 -9.89
N PRO A 45 4.02 -9.76 -10.80
CA PRO A 45 3.38 -11.06 -10.67
C PRO A 45 4.01 -11.83 -9.50
N VAL A 46 3.18 -12.23 -8.53
CA VAL A 46 3.58 -13.00 -7.37
C VAL A 46 2.85 -14.34 -7.39
N GLN A 47 3.62 -15.41 -7.47
CA GLN A 47 3.09 -16.77 -7.50
C GLN A 47 3.42 -17.51 -6.22
N LEU A 48 2.40 -18.08 -5.59
CA LEU A 48 2.54 -19.05 -4.51
C LEU A 48 2.19 -20.43 -5.04
N ARG A 49 3.08 -21.40 -4.84
CA ARG A 49 2.88 -22.80 -5.22
C ARG A 49 3.00 -23.70 -4.00
N VAL A 50 1.99 -24.53 -3.76
CA VAL A 50 2.01 -25.56 -2.71
C VAL A 50 1.52 -26.88 -3.30
N GLY A 51 2.44 -27.78 -3.64
CA GLY A 51 2.10 -29.02 -4.35
C GLY A 51 1.49 -28.74 -5.73
N ALA A 52 0.28 -29.24 -5.99
CA ALA A 52 -0.46 -28.96 -7.23
C ALA A 52 -1.24 -27.62 -7.19
N LEU A 53 -1.26 -26.93 -6.05
CA LEU A 53 -2.00 -25.69 -5.89
C LEU A 53 -1.22 -24.50 -6.48
N GLU A 54 -1.73 -24.05 -7.61
CA GLU A 54 -1.42 -22.88 -8.44
C GLU A 54 -2.05 -21.53 -8.06
N ILE A 55 -1.46 -20.61 -7.28
CA ILE A 55 -2.02 -19.24 -7.15
C ILE A 55 -1.07 -18.21 -7.74
N ASN A 56 -1.49 -17.61 -8.86
CA ASN A 56 -0.78 -16.53 -9.53
C ASN A 56 -1.64 -15.25 -9.51
N LYS A 57 -1.18 -14.24 -8.78
CA LYS A 57 -1.84 -12.93 -8.66
C LYS A 57 -0.80 -11.82 -8.63
N ASN A 58 -1.18 -10.62 -9.04
CA ASN A 58 -0.31 -9.44 -8.93
C ASN A 58 -0.19 -9.01 -7.46
N MET A 59 0.90 -8.30 -7.14
CA MET A 59 1.19 -7.79 -5.79
C MET A 59 0.01 -6.99 -5.21
N LEU A 60 -0.64 -6.15 -6.01
CA LEU A 60 -1.81 -5.38 -5.60
C LEU A 60 -2.96 -6.26 -5.06
N LEU A 61 -3.23 -7.39 -5.72
CA LEU A 61 -4.30 -8.30 -5.30
C LEU A 61 -3.92 -9.04 -4.01
N TRP A 62 -2.65 -9.41 -3.85
CA TRP A 62 -2.16 -9.99 -2.59
C TRP A 62 -2.27 -9.02 -1.42
N ILE A 63 -1.99 -7.73 -1.62
CA ILE A 63 -2.10 -6.70 -0.57
C ILE A 63 -3.58 -6.49 -0.16
N ASN A 64 -4.49 -6.47 -1.14
CA ASN A 64 -5.92 -6.23 -0.88
C ASN A 64 -6.65 -7.44 -0.27
N ASP A 65 -6.17 -8.65 -0.57
CA ASP A 65 -6.79 -9.91 -0.11
C ASP A 65 -6.23 -10.40 1.25
N ALA A 66 -5.19 -9.74 1.79
CA ALA A 66 -4.58 -10.07 3.09
C ALA A 66 -5.44 -9.63 4.28
#